data_AF-A0A956LA33-F1
#
_entry.id   AF-A0A956LA33-F1
#
_cell.length_a   1.000
_cell.length_b   1.000
_cell.length_c   1.000
_cell.angle_alpha   90.00
_cell.angle_beta   90.00
_cell.angle_gamma   90.00
#
_symmetry.space_group_name_H-M   'P 1'
#
loop_
_entity.id
_entity.type
_entity.pdbx_description
1 polymer ?
#
loop_
_entity_poly.entity_id
_entity_poly.type
_entity_poly.pdbx_seq_one_letter_code
_entity_poly.pdbx_strand_id
1 'polypeptide(L)'
;MRSVLISLLAASVVLTTPRGVTAAPGSSASRDEERSEQEEVDAAIEAWARGDWSQVRARLEPLVQGGRDLEDPLLTETALRYLADATLQDSALGADLRDQLASSYIDRLLDADPDWRPPEATHGPEFYALVNDKRDKRERARLDLCEAQSVGCQADLEDLTVRYNKLDEKYRELNGKFDKQEVEVREIVARNRAIALVPFGVGHFYNGNTALGATFLATEAAVGATGLALLITRIQGCEPVDNPDAQETIRCDTSASGKSQDAWVLHRNAETFFGFAFISLLVIDIVVAQILFDPLRVESTRRVTREQLEREASKTDAEAGPKRPRRNRKQARATLRPQPVPTLLRGGAGFGVSLRF
;
A
#
# COMPACT_ATOMS: atom_id res chain seq x y z
N MET A 1 -0.25 11.98 -5.32
CA MET A 1 -0.25 13.22 -4.53
C MET A 1 -1.65 13.39 -3.95
N ARG A 2 -1.78 13.29 -2.61
CA ARG A 2 -2.92 13.70 -1.74
C ARG A 2 -4.29 13.04 -2.00
N SER A 3 -5.06 12.57 -1.03
CA SER A 3 -4.91 12.39 0.42
C SER A 3 -5.99 11.37 0.83
N VAL A 4 -5.61 10.36 1.62
CA VAL A 4 -6.51 9.40 2.27
C VAL A 4 -6.97 10.04 3.59
N LEU A 5 -8.27 10.27 3.75
CA LEU A 5 -8.84 10.79 5.00
C LEU A 5 -9.21 9.60 5.90
N ILE A 6 -8.39 9.42 6.94
CA ILE A 6 -8.60 8.48 8.04
C ILE A 6 -9.46 9.22 9.07
N SER A 7 -10.71 8.78 9.29
CA SER A 7 -11.53 9.27 10.39
C SER A 7 -11.18 8.48 11.65
N LEU A 8 -10.53 9.16 12.59
CA LEU A 8 -10.28 8.69 13.96
C LEU A 8 -11.57 8.77 14.78
N LEU A 9 -11.93 7.65 15.43
CA LEU A 9 -12.80 7.64 16.60
C LEU A 9 -12.14 8.42 17.74
N ALA A 10 -12.78 9.50 18.18
CA ALA A 10 -12.48 10.16 19.44
C ALA A 10 -13.52 9.71 20.48
N ALA A 11 -13.10 8.86 21.40
CA ALA A 11 -13.83 8.55 22.61
C ALA A 11 -13.73 9.76 23.56
N SER A 12 -14.81 10.51 23.70
CA SER A 12 -14.92 11.56 24.72
C SER A 12 -15.49 10.96 26.00
N VAL A 13 -14.63 10.74 26.98
CA VAL A 13 -15.01 10.49 28.38
C VAL A 13 -15.47 11.82 28.96
N VAL A 14 -16.78 11.98 29.18
CA VAL A 14 -17.34 13.11 29.93
C VAL A 14 -17.38 12.71 31.40
N LEU A 15 -16.59 13.40 32.23
CA LEU A 15 -16.68 13.31 33.68
C LEU A 15 -18.04 13.86 34.13
N THR A 16 -18.81 13.03 34.81
CA THR A 16 -20.03 13.39 35.52
C THR A 16 -19.68 14.18 36.78
N THR A 17 -20.13 15.43 36.82
CA THR A 17 -20.26 16.18 38.08
C THR A 17 -21.55 15.76 38.80
N PRO A 18 -21.58 15.65 40.13
CA PRO A 18 -22.82 15.36 40.85
C PRO A 18 -23.66 16.63 40.82
N ARG A 19 -24.62 16.70 39.91
CA ARG A 19 -25.65 17.73 39.91
C ARG A 19 -26.63 17.38 41.03
N GLY A 20 -26.77 18.30 41.98
CA GLY A 20 -27.67 18.18 43.11
C GLY A 20 -29.08 17.75 42.66
N VAL A 21 -29.67 16.87 43.46
CA VAL A 21 -31.07 16.47 43.38
C VAL A 21 -31.91 17.70 43.71
N THR A 22 -32.27 18.47 42.69
CA THR A 22 -33.50 19.26 42.70
C THR A 22 -34.61 18.32 42.24
N ALA A 23 -35.43 17.88 43.19
CA ALA A 23 -36.66 17.16 42.93
C ALA A 23 -37.52 17.97 41.96
N ALA A 24 -37.81 17.40 40.79
CA ALA A 24 -38.72 17.96 39.82
C ALA A 24 -40.18 17.76 40.30
N PRO A 25 -41.02 18.80 40.33
CA PRO A 25 -42.46 18.67 40.54
C PRO A 25 -43.10 18.32 39.19
N GLY A 26 -43.00 17.05 38.76
CA GLY A 26 -43.53 16.59 37.47
C GLY A 26 -44.32 15.29 37.51
N SER A 27 -44.50 14.68 38.69
CA SER A 27 -45.11 13.33 38.80
C SER A 27 -46.59 13.33 39.18
N SER A 28 -47.17 14.45 39.63
CA SER A 28 -48.59 14.48 40.02
C SER A 28 -49.50 14.79 38.84
N ALA A 29 -49.12 15.75 37.99
CA ALA A 29 -49.96 16.19 36.87
C ALA A 29 -50.21 15.09 35.82
N SER A 30 -49.21 14.27 35.49
CA SER A 30 -49.39 13.16 34.52
C SER A 30 -50.25 12.03 35.10
N ARG A 31 -50.08 11.69 36.39
CA ARG A 31 -50.92 10.67 37.05
C ARG A 31 -52.37 11.11 37.23
N ASP A 32 -52.60 12.40 37.43
CA ASP A 32 -53.93 12.97 37.52
C ASP A 32 -54.62 12.99 36.14
N GLU A 33 -53.86 13.19 35.05
CA GLU A 33 -54.36 13.08 33.67
C GLU A 33 -54.64 11.62 33.27
N GLU A 34 -53.71 10.69 33.54
CA GLU A 34 -53.86 9.24 33.31
C GLU A 34 -55.10 8.67 34.03
N ARG A 35 -55.31 9.05 35.30
CA ARG A 35 -56.49 8.65 36.05
C ARG A 35 -57.78 9.23 35.47
N SER A 36 -57.73 10.46 34.96
CA SER A 36 -58.88 11.09 34.29
C SER A 36 -59.20 10.41 32.96
N GLU A 37 -58.19 9.98 32.20
CA GLU A 37 -58.37 9.24 30.94
C GLU A 37 -58.98 7.85 31.19
N GLN A 38 -58.48 7.13 32.21
CA GLN A 38 -59.03 5.83 32.64
C GLN A 38 -60.53 5.94 33.03
N GLU A 39 -60.89 6.96 33.83
CA GLU A 39 -62.28 7.17 34.26
C GLU A 39 -63.23 7.44 33.08
N GLU A 40 -62.78 8.15 32.04
CA GLU A 40 -63.57 8.37 30.82
C GLU A 40 -63.70 7.12 29.95
N VAL A 41 -62.64 6.30 29.86
CA VAL A 41 -62.70 5.01 29.14
C VAL A 41 -63.66 4.05 29.84
N ASP A 42 -63.60 3.94 31.17
CA ASP A 42 -64.50 3.08 31.95
C ASP A 42 -65.97 3.54 31.81
N ALA A 43 -66.23 4.85 31.88
CA ALA A 43 -67.56 5.42 31.66
C ALA A 43 -68.09 5.15 30.24
N ALA A 44 -67.20 5.12 29.23
CA ALA A 44 -67.56 4.77 27.86
C ALA A 44 -67.87 3.27 27.72
N ILE A 45 -67.14 2.38 28.41
CA ILE A 45 -67.44 0.94 28.41
C ILE A 45 -68.82 0.67 29.03
N GLU A 46 -69.17 1.37 30.11
CA GLU A 46 -70.50 1.27 30.69
C GLU A 46 -71.60 1.75 29.74
N ALA A 47 -71.35 2.83 28.97
CA ALA A 47 -72.27 3.32 27.94
C ALA A 47 -72.42 2.33 26.79
N TRP A 48 -71.32 1.70 26.37
CA TRP A 48 -71.31 0.64 25.37
C TRP A 48 -72.16 -0.55 25.82
N ALA A 49 -72.04 -0.97 27.09
CA ALA A 49 -72.82 -2.07 27.65
C ALA A 49 -74.34 -1.79 27.69
N ARG A 50 -74.75 -0.52 27.74
CA ARG A 50 -76.15 -0.09 27.65
C ARG A 50 -76.66 0.03 26.21
N GLY A 51 -75.79 -0.04 25.21
CA GLY A 51 -76.10 0.23 23.81
C GLY A 51 -76.18 1.72 23.45
N ASP A 52 -75.66 2.60 24.29
CA ASP A 52 -75.65 4.06 24.06
C ASP A 52 -74.48 4.48 23.14
N TRP A 53 -74.48 4.03 21.89
CA TRP A 53 -73.35 4.17 20.95
C TRP A 53 -72.89 5.62 20.72
N SER A 54 -73.83 6.56 20.69
CA SER A 54 -73.52 7.99 20.54
C SER A 54 -72.79 8.57 21.75
N GLN A 55 -73.09 8.06 22.96
CA GLN A 55 -72.40 8.46 24.19
C GLN A 55 -70.98 7.89 24.25
N VAL A 56 -70.77 6.66 23.77
CA VAL A 56 -69.43 6.05 23.64
C VAL A 56 -68.54 6.93 22.75
N ARG A 57 -69.06 7.32 21.58
CA ARG A 57 -68.33 8.20 20.65
C ARG A 57 -68.04 9.56 21.23
N ALA A 58 -69.04 10.21 21.85
CA ALA A 58 -68.86 11.53 22.46
C ALA A 58 -67.77 11.56 23.56
N ARG A 59 -67.54 10.43 24.24
CA ARG A 59 -66.50 10.28 25.28
C ARG A 59 -65.14 9.88 24.71
N LEU A 60 -65.10 8.87 23.86
CA LEU A 60 -63.83 8.29 23.37
C LEU A 60 -63.24 9.05 22.19
N GLU A 61 -64.06 9.64 21.31
CA GLU A 61 -63.57 10.30 20.10
C GLU A 61 -62.63 11.48 20.41
N PRO A 62 -62.91 12.39 21.37
CA PRO A 62 -61.99 13.46 21.75
C PRO A 62 -60.66 12.96 22.33
N LEU A 63 -60.66 11.81 23.00
CA LEU A 63 -59.48 11.22 23.62
C LEU A 63 -58.49 10.69 22.58
N VAL A 64 -59.00 10.16 21.47
CA VAL A 64 -58.17 9.57 20.39
C VAL A 64 -58.13 10.43 19.12
N GLN A 65 -58.70 11.65 19.13
CA GLN A 65 -58.79 12.49 17.94
C GLN A 65 -57.40 12.92 17.43
N GLY A 66 -57.24 13.03 16.11
CA GLY A 66 -56.03 13.61 15.49
C GLY A 66 -54.77 12.75 15.63
N GLY A 67 -54.89 11.47 15.95
CA GLY A 67 -53.75 10.59 16.16
C GLY A 67 -53.08 10.76 17.53
N ARG A 68 -53.78 11.36 18.51
CA ARG A 68 -53.39 11.29 19.91
C ARG A 68 -53.56 9.85 20.38
N ASP A 69 -52.51 9.33 21.02
CA ASP A 69 -52.53 8.10 21.80
C ASP A 69 -52.56 8.48 23.28
N LEU A 70 -53.23 7.67 24.11
CA LEU A 70 -53.31 7.87 25.56
C LEU A 70 -51.98 7.49 26.20
N GLU A 71 -51.74 7.96 27.43
CA GLU A 71 -50.49 7.65 28.14
C GLU A 71 -50.29 6.14 28.32
N ASP A 72 -51.38 5.38 28.53
CA ASP A 72 -51.37 3.92 28.54
C ASP A 72 -51.74 3.34 27.15
N PRO A 73 -50.84 2.55 26.53
CA PRO A 73 -51.13 1.83 25.29
C PRO A 73 -52.35 0.88 25.39
N LEU A 74 -52.57 0.24 26.55
CA LEU A 74 -53.71 -0.66 26.73
C LEU A 74 -55.04 0.11 26.78
N LEU A 75 -55.03 1.32 27.36
CA LEU A 75 -56.18 2.22 27.30
C LEU A 75 -56.46 2.68 25.88
N THR A 76 -55.42 2.99 25.11
CA THR A 76 -55.57 3.37 23.70
C THR A 76 -56.18 2.23 22.87
N GLU A 77 -55.68 1.01 23.06
CA GLU A 77 -56.23 -0.19 22.42
C GLU A 77 -57.72 -0.36 22.77
N THR A 78 -58.04 -0.27 24.06
CA THR A 78 -59.39 -0.42 24.58
C THR A 78 -60.32 0.66 24.01
N ALA A 79 -59.90 1.92 24.05
CA ALA A 79 -60.66 3.04 23.51
C ALA A 79 -60.92 2.88 22.00
N LEU A 80 -59.90 2.57 21.20
CA LEU A 80 -60.05 2.38 19.75
C LEU A 80 -60.96 1.19 19.42
N ARG A 81 -60.87 0.10 20.18
CA ARG A 81 -61.70 -1.09 20.00
C ARG A 81 -63.19 -0.81 20.27
N TYR A 82 -63.50 -0.24 21.43
CA TYR A 82 -64.89 0.11 21.78
C TYR A 82 -65.46 1.22 20.91
N LEU A 83 -64.63 2.17 20.49
CA LEU A 83 -65.02 3.23 19.56
C LEU A 83 -65.34 2.67 18.16
N ALA A 84 -64.54 1.75 17.64
CA ALA A 84 -64.77 1.10 16.35
C ALA A 84 -66.08 0.31 16.34
N ASP A 85 -66.33 -0.51 17.36
CA ASP A 85 -67.56 -1.31 17.47
C ASP A 85 -68.79 -0.41 17.68
N ALA A 86 -68.73 0.59 18.57
CA ALA A 86 -69.82 1.55 18.75
C ALA A 86 -70.13 2.31 17.46
N THR A 87 -69.12 2.66 16.67
CA THR A 87 -69.29 3.37 15.38
C THR A 87 -69.99 2.51 14.34
N LEU A 88 -69.74 1.20 14.30
CA LEU A 88 -70.46 0.26 13.42
C LEU A 88 -71.93 0.14 13.83
N GLN A 89 -72.20 0.05 15.14
CA GLN A 89 -73.56 -0.15 15.67
C GLN A 89 -74.41 1.12 15.69
N ASP A 90 -73.81 2.31 15.57
CA ASP A 90 -74.52 3.59 15.63
C ASP A 90 -75.38 3.85 14.37
N SER A 91 -76.66 3.50 14.42
CA SER A 91 -77.59 3.74 13.31
C SER A 91 -77.88 5.21 12.99
N ALA A 92 -77.45 6.16 13.85
CA ALA A 92 -77.58 7.58 13.57
C ALA A 92 -76.59 8.05 12.48
N LEU A 93 -75.52 7.28 12.25
CA LEU A 93 -74.56 7.50 11.17
C LEU A 93 -75.00 6.79 9.87
N GLY A 94 -74.72 7.40 8.72
CA GLY A 94 -74.90 6.74 7.43
C GLY A 94 -73.94 5.56 7.26
N ALA A 95 -74.38 4.50 6.55
CA ALA A 95 -73.63 3.25 6.41
C ALA A 95 -72.17 3.44 5.95
N ASP A 96 -71.95 4.21 4.88
CA ASP A 96 -70.61 4.49 4.35
C ASP A 96 -69.70 5.19 5.37
N LEU A 97 -70.26 6.09 6.18
CA LEU A 97 -69.51 6.85 7.19
C LEU A 97 -69.13 5.96 8.38
N ARG A 98 -70.01 5.03 8.77
CA ARG A 98 -69.73 4.04 9.82
C ARG A 98 -68.54 3.18 9.44
N ASP A 99 -68.57 2.63 8.23
CA ASP A 99 -67.52 1.74 7.73
C ASP A 99 -66.18 2.48 7.60
N GLN A 100 -66.18 3.73 7.12
CA GLN A 100 -64.97 4.54 6.99
C GLN A 100 -64.34 4.88 8.34
N LEU A 101 -65.14 5.36 9.30
CA LEU A 101 -64.65 5.73 10.63
C LEU A 101 -64.16 4.49 11.39
N ALA A 102 -64.96 3.43 11.45
CA ALA A 102 -64.59 2.18 12.09
C ALA A 102 -63.32 1.57 11.46
N SER A 103 -63.23 1.59 10.13
CA SER A 103 -62.02 1.20 9.41
C SER A 103 -60.79 1.99 9.86
N SER A 104 -60.92 3.30 10.03
CA SER A 104 -59.80 4.15 10.43
C SER A 104 -59.30 3.86 11.85
N TYR A 105 -60.20 3.54 12.78
CA TYR A 105 -59.82 3.16 14.15
C TYR A 105 -59.13 1.79 14.18
N ILE A 106 -59.63 0.82 13.41
CA ILE A 106 -59.00 -0.50 13.28
C ILE A 106 -57.65 -0.39 12.56
N ASP A 107 -57.54 0.46 11.54
CA ASP A 107 -56.26 0.69 10.86
C ASP A 107 -55.21 1.24 11.83
N ARG A 108 -55.57 2.22 12.68
CA ARG A 108 -54.68 2.71 13.74
C ARG A 108 -54.27 1.63 14.73
N LEU A 109 -55.21 0.77 15.10
CA LEU A 109 -54.94 -0.36 16.00
C LEU A 109 -53.94 -1.35 15.40
N LEU A 110 -54.13 -1.71 14.12
CA LEU A 110 -53.23 -2.59 13.37
C LEU A 110 -51.91 -1.92 12.98
N ASP A 111 -51.84 -0.58 12.97
CA ASP A 111 -50.60 0.19 12.81
C ASP A 111 -49.77 0.16 14.09
N ALA A 112 -50.42 0.23 15.26
CA ALA A 112 -49.77 0.13 16.56
C ALA A 112 -49.28 -1.30 16.85
N ASP A 113 -50.13 -2.31 16.61
CA ASP A 113 -49.80 -3.72 16.73
C ASP A 113 -50.31 -4.53 15.52
N PRO A 114 -49.43 -4.93 14.59
CA PRO A 114 -49.80 -5.70 13.41
C PRO A 114 -50.37 -7.10 13.71
N ASP A 115 -50.03 -7.69 14.86
CA ASP A 115 -50.45 -9.04 15.24
C ASP A 115 -51.71 -9.05 16.10
N TRP A 116 -52.16 -7.87 16.56
CA TRP A 116 -53.29 -7.66 17.46
C TRP A 116 -54.52 -8.47 17.08
N ARG A 117 -55.12 -9.17 18.04
CA ARG A 117 -56.33 -9.98 17.85
C ARG A 117 -57.47 -9.46 18.72
N PRO A 118 -58.69 -9.35 18.17
CA PRO A 118 -59.83 -8.95 18.98
C PRO A 118 -60.13 -10.04 20.02
N PRO A 119 -60.44 -9.67 21.29
CA PRO A 119 -60.90 -10.63 22.28
C PRO A 119 -62.13 -11.39 21.81
N GLU A 120 -62.23 -12.67 22.14
CA GLU A 120 -63.34 -13.52 21.69
C GLU A 120 -64.67 -13.10 22.34
N ALA A 121 -65.76 -13.16 21.56
CA ALA A 121 -67.15 -12.98 22.00
C ALA A 121 -67.48 -11.70 22.80
N THR A 122 -66.67 -10.65 22.68
CA THR A 122 -66.90 -9.36 23.38
C THR A 122 -67.66 -8.35 22.53
N HIS A 123 -67.51 -8.40 21.20
CA HIS A 123 -68.03 -7.38 20.28
C HIS A 123 -69.08 -7.93 19.29
N GLY A 124 -69.68 -7.06 18.48
CA GLY A 124 -70.62 -7.46 17.44
C GLY A 124 -69.97 -8.26 16.30
N PRO A 125 -70.74 -9.07 15.55
CA PRO A 125 -70.22 -9.85 14.42
C PRO A 125 -69.64 -8.98 13.29
N GLU A 126 -70.20 -7.79 13.07
CA GLU A 126 -69.74 -6.83 12.07
C GLU A 126 -68.32 -6.32 12.37
N PHE A 127 -68.00 -6.11 13.65
CA PHE A 127 -66.67 -5.71 14.09
C PHE A 127 -65.62 -6.77 13.75
N TYR A 128 -65.88 -8.05 14.09
CA TYR A 128 -64.97 -9.14 13.75
C TYR A 128 -64.78 -9.31 12.24
N ALA A 129 -65.86 -9.16 11.46
CA ALA A 129 -65.79 -9.23 10.00
C ALA A 129 -64.88 -8.12 9.43
N LEU A 130 -65.01 -6.89 9.93
CA LEU A 130 -64.18 -5.76 9.48
C LEU A 130 -62.70 -5.93 9.87
N VAL A 131 -62.42 -6.37 11.11
CA VAL A 131 -61.04 -6.63 11.55
C VAL A 131 -60.39 -7.71 10.68
N ASN A 132 -61.09 -8.80 10.38
CA ASN A 132 -60.56 -9.88 9.54
C ASN A 132 -60.31 -9.40 8.11
N ASP A 133 -61.23 -8.63 7.49
CA ASP A 133 -61.02 -8.05 6.16
C ASP A 133 -59.78 -7.14 6.11
N LYS A 134 -59.58 -6.31 7.15
CA LYS A 134 -58.40 -5.42 7.24
C LYS A 134 -57.10 -6.22 7.37
N ARG A 135 -57.08 -7.26 8.20
CA ARG A 135 -55.92 -8.15 8.33
C ARG A 135 -55.60 -8.85 7.03
N ASP A 136 -56.60 -9.45 6.38
CA ASP A 136 -56.42 -10.13 5.09
C ASP A 136 -55.86 -9.19 4.01
N LYS A 137 -56.36 -7.95 3.95
CA LYS A 137 -55.85 -6.94 3.01
C LYS A 137 -54.38 -6.59 3.28
N ARG A 138 -54.01 -6.41 4.56
CA ARG A 138 -52.62 -6.13 4.95
C ARG A 138 -51.69 -7.31 4.67
N GLU A 139 -52.15 -8.53 4.93
CA GLU A 139 -51.38 -9.74 4.65
C GLU A 139 -51.12 -9.92 3.15
N ARG A 140 -52.15 -9.75 2.31
CA ARG A 140 -51.98 -9.77 0.84
C ARG A 140 -50.99 -8.70 0.37
N ALA A 141 -51.13 -7.46 0.85
CA ALA A 141 -50.21 -6.39 0.50
C ALA A 141 -48.75 -6.69 0.92
N ARG A 142 -48.55 -7.33 2.08
CA ARG A 142 -47.22 -7.76 2.54
C ARG A 142 -46.63 -8.87 1.67
N LEU A 143 -47.45 -9.83 1.25
CA LEU A 143 -47.03 -10.89 0.34
C LEU A 143 -46.63 -10.32 -1.03
N ASP A 144 -47.43 -9.40 -1.57
CA ASP A 144 -47.13 -8.72 -2.84
C ASP A 144 -45.80 -7.95 -2.78
N LEU A 145 -45.54 -7.25 -1.68
CA LEU A 145 -44.26 -6.56 -1.45
C LEU A 145 -43.09 -7.54 -1.35
N CYS A 146 -43.27 -8.68 -0.68
CA CYS A 146 -42.24 -9.71 -0.57
C CYS A 146 -41.92 -10.34 -1.92
N GLU A 147 -42.95 -10.63 -2.73
CA GLU A 147 -42.79 -11.16 -4.09
C GLU A 147 -42.05 -10.14 -4.96
N ALA A 148 -42.49 -8.87 -4.96
CA ALA A 148 -41.84 -7.80 -5.70
C ALA A 148 -40.36 -7.61 -5.31
N GLN A 149 -40.04 -7.67 -4.01
CA GLN A 149 -38.66 -7.60 -3.53
C GLN A 149 -37.83 -8.80 -3.96
N SER A 150 -38.40 -10.01 -3.93
CA SER A 150 -37.69 -11.22 -4.36
C SER A 150 -37.37 -11.21 -5.85
N VAL A 151 -38.32 -10.79 -6.69
CA VAL A 151 -38.14 -10.64 -8.14
C VAL A 151 -37.12 -9.54 -8.46
N GLY A 152 -37.17 -8.41 -7.74
CA GLY A 152 -36.18 -7.34 -7.87
C GLY A 152 -34.77 -7.80 -7.51
N CYS A 153 -34.63 -8.50 -6.38
CA CYS A 153 -33.34 -9.05 -5.96
C CYS A 153 -32.77 -10.07 -6.95
N GLN A 154 -33.63 -10.92 -7.54
CA GLN A 154 -33.20 -11.87 -8.56
C GLN A 154 -32.74 -11.16 -9.84
N ALA A 155 -33.47 -10.15 -10.32
CA ALA A 155 -33.10 -9.38 -11.50
C ALA A 155 -31.76 -8.65 -11.31
N ASP A 156 -31.54 -8.07 -10.13
CA ASP A 156 -30.27 -7.41 -9.78
C ASP A 156 -29.10 -8.40 -9.76
N LEU A 157 -29.31 -9.61 -9.24
CA LEU A 157 -28.29 -10.66 -9.22
C LEU A 157 -27.92 -11.12 -10.64
N GLU A 158 -28.90 -11.26 -11.53
CA GLU A 158 -28.68 -11.60 -12.94
C GLU A 158 -27.89 -10.50 -13.67
N ASP A 159 -28.27 -9.23 -13.52
CA ASP A 159 -27.51 -8.10 -14.11
C ASP A 159 -26.07 -8.05 -13.57
N LEU A 160 -25.88 -8.24 -12.27
CA LEU A 160 -24.55 -8.24 -11.66
C LEU A 160 -23.68 -9.38 -12.20
N THR A 161 -24.27 -10.56 -12.40
CA THR A 161 -23.58 -11.72 -12.98
C THR A 161 -23.16 -11.47 -14.43
N VAL A 162 -24.03 -10.87 -15.24
CA VAL A 162 -23.71 -10.50 -16.63
C VAL A 162 -22.57 -9.47 -16.67
N ARG A 163 -22.61 -8.45 -15.79
CA ARG A 163 -21.54 -7.44 -15.68
C ARG A 163 -20.22 -8.05 -15.25
N TYR A 164 -20.25 -8.96 -14.27
CA TYR A 164 -19.07 -9.67 -13.79
C TYR A 164 -18.41 -10.48 -14.92
N ASN A 165 -19.18 -11.29 -15.64
CA ASN A 165 -18.67 -12.11 -16.74
C ASN A 165 -18.06 -11.24 -17.85
N LYS A 166 -18.71 -10.12 -18.19
CA LYS A 166 -18.19 -9.17 -19.18
C LYS A 166 -16.89 -8.50 -18.72
N LEU A 167 -16.74 -8.22 -17.43
CA LEU A 167 -15.51 -7.63 -16.88
C LEU A 167 -14.37 -8.65 -16.85
N ASP A 168 -14.67 -9.89 -16.47
CA ASP A 168 -13.73 -11.01 -16.47
C ASP A 168 -13.22 -11.33 -17.88
N GLU A 169 -14.09 -11.34 -18.88
CA GLU A 169 -13.69 -11.48 -20.29
C GLU A 169 -12.74 -10.36 -20.74
N LYS A 170 -13.08 -9.09 -20.43
CA LYS A 170 -12.20 -7.94 -20.72
C LYS A 170 -10.87 -8.03 -19.99
N TYR A 171 -10.86 -8.51 -18.75
CA TYR A 171 -9.64 -8.69 -17.98
C TYR A 171 -8.75 -9.75 -18.62
N ARG A 172 -9.31 -10.91 -19.03
CA ARG A 172 -8.58 -11.94 -19.77
C ARG A 172 -8.04 -11.42 -21.10
N GLU A 173 -8.83 -10.65 -21.84
CA GLU A 173 -8.40 -10.05 -23.10
C GLU A 173 -7.23 -9.08 -22.89
N LEU A 174 -7.33 -8.21 -21.88
CA LEU A 174 -6.31 -7.22 -21.57
C LEU A 174 -5.03 -7.88 -21.05
N ASN A 175 -5.14 -8.89 -20.20
CA ASN A 175 -4.00 -9.67 -19.74
C ASN A 175 -3.31 -10.37 -20.91
N GLY A 176 -4.09 -11.00 -21.81
CA GLY A 176 -3.56 -11.62 -23.02
C GLY A 176 -2.86 -10.63 -23.96
N LYS A 177 -3.31 -9.37 -24.02
CA LYS A 177 -2.61 -8.29 -24.76
C LYS A 177 -1.32 -7.85 -24.07
N PHE A 178 -1.34 -7.74 -22.75
CA PHE A 178 -0.19 -7.36 -21.94
C PHE A 178 0.94 -8.42 -21.99
N ASP A 179 0.57 -9.70 -21.94
CA ASP A 179 1.50 -10.84 -22.02
C ASP A 179 2.22 -10.91 -23.38
N LYS A 180 1.51 -10.51 -24.44
CA LYS A 180 2.02 -10.45 -25.82
C LYS A 180 2.85 -9.20 -26.12
N GLN A 181 2.90 -8.22 -25.23
CA GLN A 181 3.68 -7.01 -25.46
C GLN A 181 5.17 -7.34 -25.53
N GLU A 182 5.81 -6.93 -26.62
CA GLU A 182 7.25 -7.07 -26.79
C GLU A 182 7.99 -6.09 -25.89
N VAL A 183 8.98 -6.59 -25.15
CA VAL A 183 9.83 -5.79 -24.26
C VAL A 183 11.28 -5.99 -24.69
N GLU A 184 12.05 -4.91 -24.72
CA GLU A 184 13.50 -4.97 -24.96
C GLU A 184 14.22 -5.28 -23.64
N VAL A 185 14.83 -6.46 -23.57
CA VAL A 185 15.69 -6.86 -22.45
C VAL A 185 17.12 -6.52 -22.81
N ARG A 186 17.78 -5.73 -21.94
CA ARG A 186 19.19 -5.40 -22.06
C ARG A 186 19.96 -6.10 -20.96
N GLU A 187 20.86 -6.97 -21.36
CA GLU A 187 21.79 -7.59 -20.43
C GLU A 187 22.94 -6.61 -20.17
N ILE A 188 23.07 -6.18 -18.91
CA ILE A 188 24.06 -5.20 -18.48
C ILE A 188 25.07 -5.92 -17.60
N VAL A 189 26.31 -6.01 -18.09
CA VAL A 189 27.42 -6.56 -17.30
C VAL A 189 28.17 -5.43 -16.63
N ALA A 190 28.26 -5.53 -15.29
CA ALA A 190 29.04 -4.61 -14.48
C ALA A 190 30.54 -4.91 -14.65
N ARG A 191 31.27 -3.89 -15.10
CA ARG A 191 32.71 -4.00 -15.33
C ARG A 191 33.49 -3.64 -14.06
N ASN A 192 34.60 -4.35 -13.80
CA ASN A 192 35.45 -4.05 -12.65
C ASN A 192 36.40 -2.87 -12.93
N ARG A 193 36.32 -1.81 -12.12
CA ARG A 193 37.17 -0.61 -12.21
C ARG A 193 38.64 -0.89 -11.88
N ALA A 194 38.94 -1.95 -11.14
CA ALA A 194 40.31 -2.32 -10.79
C ALA A 194 41.16 -2.70 -12.02
N ILE A 195 40.54 -3.18 -13.10
CA ILE A 195 41.26 -3.52 -14.35
C ILE A 195 41.83 -2.27 -15.01
N ALA A 196 41.21 -1.10 -14.83
CA ALA A 196 41.73 0.17 -15.32
C ALA A 196 42.89 0.75 -14.48
N LEU A 197 43.41 0.02 -13.48
CA LEU A 197 44.66 0.37 -12.77
C LEU A 197 45.89 -0.32 -13.36
N VAL A 198 45.69 -1.24 -14.30
CA VAL A 198 46.77 -1.96 -14.96
C VAL A 198 47.33 -1.07 -16.08
N PRO A 199 48.64 -0.75 -16.07
CA PRO A 199 49.27 0.04 -17.13
C PRO A 199 49.39 -0.76 -18.44
N PHE A 200 50.12 -0.23 -19.43
CA PHE A 200 50.29 -0.82 -20.76
C PHE A 200 49.01 -0.81 -21.60
N GLY A 201 48.16 0.20 -21.41
CA GLY A 201 46.95 0.41 -22.19
C GLY A 201 45.84 -0.61 -21.91
N VAL A 202 46.01 -1.50 -20.93
CA VAL A 202 45.04 -2.56 -20.57
C VAL A 202 43.69 -1.96 -20.19
N GLY A 203 43.70 -0.86 -19.43
CA GLY A 203 42.48 -0.13 -19.08
C GLY A 203 41.72 0.40 -20.30
N HIS A 204 42.43 0.90 -21.31
CA HIS A 204 41.81 1.39 -22.55
C HIS A 204 41.24 0.28 -23.42
N PHE A 205 41.92 -0.86 -23.54
CA PHE A 205 41.37 -2.04 -24.21
C PHE A 205 40.11 -2.55 -23.52
N TYR A 206 40.12 -2.56 -22.19
CA TYR A 206 38.97 -2.96 -21.39
C TYR A 206 37.77 -2.01 -21.58
N ASN A 207 38.04 -0.70 -21.68
CA ASN A 207 37.05 0.35 -21.98
C ASN A 207 36.59 0.34 -23.45
N GLY A 208 37.15 -0.50 -24.33
CA GLY A 208 36.78 -0.60 -25.75
C GLY A 208 37.48 0.41 -26.66
N ASN A 209 38.39 1.23 -26.13
CA ASN A 209 39.17 2.20 -26.88
C ASN A 209 40.48 1.56 -27.36
N THR A 210 40.40 0.74 -28.41
CA THR A 210 41.54 -0.02 -28.94
C THR A 210 42.68 0.85 -29.46
N ALA A 211 42.35 1.99 -30.08
CA ALA A 211 43.34 2.93 -30.59
C ALA A 211 44.20 3.53 -29.46
N LEU A 212 43.56 4.02 -28.39
CA LEU A 212 44.28 4.59 -27.24
C LEU A 212 45.12 3.53 -26.52
N GLY A 213 44.56 2.34 -26.30
CA GLY A 213 45.29 1.24 -25.67
C GLY A 213 46.54 0.85 -26.45
N ALA A 214 46.46 0.79 -27.78
CA ALA A 214 47.61 0.50 -28.63
C ALA A 214 48.67 1.61 -28.58
N THR A 215 48.26 2.89 -28.54
CA THR A 215 49.21 4.00 -28.47
C THR A 215 49.98 4.05 -27.14
N PHE A 216 49.30 3.86 -26.01
CA PHE A 216 49.97 3.81 -24.70
C PHE A 216 50.88 2.61 -24.59
N LEU A 217 50.42 1.42 -24.98
CA LEU A 217 51.25 0.20 -25.01
C LEU A 217 52.51 0.39 -25.85
N ALA A 218 52.39 0.92 -27.06
CA ALA A 218 53.53 1.13 -27.95
C ALA A 218 54.52 2.15 -27.38
N THR A 219 54.01 3.25 -26.82
CA THR A 219 54.85 4.33 -26.27
C THR A 219 55.54 3.88 -24.98
N GLU A 220 54.84 3.20 -24.07
CA GLU A 220 55.39 2.65 -22.84
C GLU A 220 56.43 1.57 -23.11
N ALA A 221 56.17 0.69 -24.08
CA ALA A 221 57.15 -0.30 -24.51
C ALA A 221 58.41 0.36 -25.08
N ALA A 222 58.27 1.38 -25.93
CA ALA A 222 59.41 2.07 -26.52
C ALA A 222 60.23 2.84 -25.46
N VAL A 223 59.58 3.63 -24.60
CA VAL A 223 60.22 4.42 -23.54
C VAL A 223 60.84 3.50 -22.48
N GLY A 224 60.10 2.46 -22.06
CA GLY A 224 60.56 1.47 -21.09
C GLY A 224 61.76 0.66 -21.61
N ALA A 225 61.72 0.19 -22.85
CA ALA A 225 62.84 -0.52 -23.48
C ALA A 225 64.08 0.38 -23.61
N THR A 226 63.90 1.65 -23.98
CA THR A 226 65.00 2.61 -24.09
C THR A 226 65.62 2.90 -22.72
N GLY A 227 64.80 3.14 -21.70
CA GLY A 227 65.28 3.34 -20.32
C GLY A 227 66.00 2.11 -19.77
N LEU A 228 65.47 0.90 -20.02
CA LEU A 228 66.10 -0.35 -19.61
C LEU A 228 67.44 -0.58 -20.32
N ALA A 229 67.53 -0.31 -21.63
CA ALA A 229 68.78 -0.42 -22.38
C ALA A 229 69.85 0.54 -21.83
N LEU A 230 69.47 1.79 -21.51
CA LEU A 230 70.37 2.75 -20.87
C LEU A 230 70.84 2.27 -19.49
N LEU A 231 69.96 1.66 -18.69
CA LEU A 231 70.33 1.10 -17.40
C LEU A 231 71.30 -0.09 -17.53
N ILE A 232 71.03 -1.03 -18.45
CA ILE A 232 71.89 -2.19 -18.69
C ILE A 232 73.28 -1.75 -19.13
N THR A 233 73.37 -0.81 -20.08
CA THR A 233 74.66 -0.30 -20.57
C THR A 233 75.47 0.38 -19.46
N ARG A 234 74.82 1.02 -18.49
CA ARG A 234 75.48 1.57 -17.30
C ARG A 234 76.00 0.47 -16.38
N ILE A 235 75.19 -0.53 -16.07
CA ILE A 235 75.58 -1.62 -15.15
C ILE A 235 76.78 -2.38 -15.70
N GLN A 236 76.84 -2.63 -17.01
CA GLN A 236 77.98 -3.28 -17.66
C GLN A 236 79.29 -2.49 -17.56
N GLY A 237 79.22 -1.17 -17.37
CA GLY A 237 80.39 -0.31 -17.22
C GLY A 237 80.83 -0.07 -15.76
N CYS A 238 80.23 -0.77 -14.79
CA CYS A 238 80.57 -0.63 -13.38
C CYS A 238 81.13 -1.95 -12.85
N GLU A 239 82.27 -1.88 -12.17
CA GLU A 239 82.88 -3.05 -11.52
C GLU A 239 82.54 -3.06 -10.02
N PRO A 240 82.29 -4.25 -9.43
CA PRO A 240 82.16 -4.39 -7.98
C PRO A 240 83.48 -4.00 -7.31
N VAL A 241 83.41 -3.25 -6.21
CA VAL A 241 84.61 -2.92 -5.42
C VAL A 241 84.82 -4.02 -4.39
N ASP A 242 85.87 -4.82 -4.53
CA ASP A 242 86.24 -5.90 -3.59
C ASP A 242 86.93 -5.36 -2.31
N ASN A 243 86.52 -4.20 -1.80
CA ASN A 243 87.09 -3.62 -0.58
C ASN A 243 86.07 -3.62 0.57
N PRO A 244 86.26 -4.42 1.63
CA PRO A 244 85.31 -4.53 2.74
C PRO A 244 85.16 -3.25 3.59
N ASP A 245 86.08 -2.29 3.48
CA ASP A 245 86.05 -1.02 4.23
C ASP A 245 85.51 0.17 3.42
N ALA A 246 85.12 -0.02 2.15
CA ALA A 246 84.56 1.03 1.31
C ALA A 246 83.04 1.19 1.54
N GLN A 247 82.58 2.43 1.80
CA GLN A 247 81.14 2.75 1.88
C GLN A 247 80.40 2.62 0.55
N GLU A 248 81.11 2.54 -0.58
CA GLU A 248 80.54 2.41 -1.92
C GLU A 248 80.71 0.97 -2.44
N THR A 249 79.60 0.29 -2.68
CA THR A 249 79.56 -1.12 -3.11
C THR A 249 79.84 -1.31 -4.61
N ILE A 250 79.80 -0.25 -5.42
CA ILE A 250 79.97 -0.29 -6.87
C ILE A 250 80.73 0.97 -7.30
N ARG A 251 81.85 0.83 -8.02
CA ARG A 251 82.61 1.96 -8.56
C ARG A 251 82.55 1.91 -10.08
N CYS A 252 81.88 2.90 -10.65
CA CYS A 252 81.82 3.07 -12.10
C CYS A 252 83.02 3.92 -12.50
N ASP A 253 84.11 3.31 -12.95
CA ASP A 253 85.32 4.04 -13.31
C ASP A 253 85.15 4.70 -14.69
N THR A 254 85.00 6.02 -14.68
CA THR A 254 84.89 6.81 -15.91
C THR A 254 86.19 6.80 -16.72
N SER A 255 87.36 6.56 -16.09
CA SER A 255 88.66 6.53 -16.77
C SER A 255 88.90 5.26 -17.59
N ALA A 256 88.38 4.10 -17.15
CA ALA A 256 88.59 2.82 -17.84
C ALA A 256 87.83 2.71 -19.18
N SER A 257 86.74 3.47 -19.33
CA SER A 257 85.88 3.41 -20.53
C SER A 257 86.33 4.30 -21.69
N GLY A 258 87.35 5.14 -21.51
CA GLY A 258 87.84 6.08 -22.53
C GLY A 258 86.84 7.15 -22.96
N LYS A 259 85.68 7.26 -22.30
CA LYS A 259 84.64 8.24 -22.61
C LYS A 259 84.88 9.53 -21.80
N SER A 260 84.63 10.69 -22.42
CA SER A 260 84.72 11.97 -21.73
C SER A 260 83.73 12.03 -20.56
N GLN A 261 84.10 12.75 -19.50
CA GLN A 261 83.25 12.98 -18.33
C GLN A 261 81.86 13.52 -18.73
N ASP A 262 81.80 14.33 -19.78
CA ASP A 262 80.56 14.88 -20.35
C ASP A 262 79.62 13.79 -20.92
N ALA A 263 80.17 12.76 -21.58
CA ALA A 263 79.37 11.68 -22.14
C ALA A 263 78.69 10.84 -21.05
N TRP A 264 79.35 10.67 -19.90
CA TRP A 264 78.79 9.95 -18.76
C TRP A 264 77.65 10.73 -18.10
N VAL A 265 77.83 12.05 -17.90
CA VAL A 265 76.77 12.92 -17.39
C VAL A 265 75.56 12.92 -18.32
N LEU A 266 75.78 12.94 -19.63
CA LEU A 266 74.72 12.86 -20.63
C LEU A 266 73.94 11.54 -20.54
N HIS A 267 74.62 10.40 -20.44
CA HIS A 267 73.97 9.09 -20.29
C HIS A 267 73.14 9.00 -19.01
N ARG A 268 73.66 9.51 -17.88
CA ARG A 268 72.95 9.53 -16.60
C ARG A 268 71.71 10.43 -16.64
N ASN A 269 71.83 11.60 -17.27
CA ASN A 269 70.70 12.50 -17.47
C ASN A 269 69.63 11.86 -18.38
N ALA A 270 70.06 11.16 -19.44
CA ALA A 270 69.15 10.43 -20.32
C ALA A 270 68.44 9.28 -19.58
N GLU A 271 69.16 8.45 -18.83
CA GLU A 271 68.58 7.37 -18.01
C GLU A 271 67.52 7.93 -17.05
N THR A 272 67.87 9.00 -16.33
CA THR A 272 66.99 9.67 -15.37
C THR A 272 65.75 10.22 -16.08
N PHE A 273 65.93 10.86 -17.23
CA PHE A 273 64.84 11.39 -18.05
C PHE A 273 63.90 10.28 -18.53
N PHE A 274 64.42 9.21 -19.14
CA PHE A 274 63.61 8.09 -19.64
C PHE A 274 62.91 7.34 -18.50
N GLY A 275 63.56 7.22 -17.33
CA GLY A 275 62.94 6.66 -16.14
C GLY A 275 61.75 7.49 -15.65
N PHE A 276 61.91 8.82 -15.53
CA PHE A 276 60.79 9.70 -15.16
C PHE A 276 59.70 9.75 -16.24
N ALA A 277 60.08 9.76 -17.52
CA ALA A 277 59.14 9.72 -18.63
C ALA A 277 58.30 8.45 -18.62
N PHE A 278 58.93 7.29 -18.36
CA PHE A 278 58.22 6.01 -18.25
C PHE A 278 57.21 6.03 -17.10
N ILE A 279 57.62 6.41 -15.89
CA ILE A 279 56.72 6.47 -14.73
C ILE A 279 55.58 7.47 -14.98
N SER A 280 55.88 8.63 -15.56
CA SER A 280 54.87 9.65 -15.88
C SER A 280 53.84 9.10 -16.88
N LEU A 281 54.30 8.36 -17.88
CA LEU A 281 53.44 7.75 -18.89
C LEU A 281 52.51 6.69 -18.27
N LEU A 282 53.02 5.82 -17.39
CA LEU A 282 52.20 4.83 -16.67
C LEU A 282 51.10 5.50 -15.83
N VAL A 283 51.43 6.60 -15.14
CA VAL A 283 50.46 7.35 -14.33
C VAL A 283 49.41 7.99 -15.23
N ILE A 284 49.81 8.57 -16.37
CA ILE A 284 48.89 9.16 -17.33
C ILE A 284 47.95 8.10 -17.92
N ASP A 285 48.48 6.95 -18.36
CA ASP A 285 47.67 5.82 -18.88
C ASP A 285 46.59 5.40 -17.87
N ILE A 286 46.98 5.18 -16.61
CA ILE A 286 46.04 4.84 -15.54
C ILE A 286 44.99 5.94 -15.35
N VAL A 287 45.39 7.21 -15.24
CA VAL A 287 44.44 8.32 -14.99
C VAL A 287 43.44 8.45 -16.15
N VAL A 288 43.90 8.40 -17.39
CA VAL A 288 43.02 8.53 -18.56
C VAL A 288 42.10 7.30 -18.66
N ALA A 289 42.60 6.09 -18.37
CA ALA A 289 41.77 4.88 -18.31
C ALA A 289 40.69 4.95 -17.22
N GLN A 290 41.00 5.56 -16.08
CA GLN A 290 40.04 5.76 -14.98
C GLN A 290 38.97 6.82 -15.30
N ILE A 291 39.31 7.86 -16.06
CA ILE A 291 38.37 8.90 -16.49
C ILE A 291 37.43 8.35 -17.57
N LEU A 292 37.97 7.59 -18.53
CA LEU A 292 37.20 7.00 -19.63
C LEU A 292 36.51 5.68 -19.25
N PHE A 293 36.46 5.34 -17.97
CA PHE A 293 35.89 4.08 -17.51
C PHE A 293 34.36 4.09 -17.64
N ASP A 294 33.84 3.19 -18.50
CA ASP A 294 32.41 2.94 -18.62
C ASP A 294 32.00 1.73 -17.76
N PRO A 295 31.24 1.94 -16.66
CA PRO A 295 30.90 0.89 -15.72
C PRO A 295 29.94 -0.16 -16.29
N LEU A 296 29.15 0.19 -17.31
CA LEU A 296 28.06 -0.64 -17.80
C LEU A 296 28.22 -0.86 -19.30
N ARG A 297 28.39 -2.10 -19.72
CA ARG A 297 28.33 -2.46 -21.14
C ARG A 297 27.08 -3.29 -21.39
N VAL A 298 26.28 -2.85 -22.36
CA VAL A 298 25.17 -3.64 -22.88
C VAL A 298 25.77 -4.71 -23.77
N GLU A 299 25.73 -5.96 -23.31
CA GLU A 299 26.34 -7.09 -24.01
C GLU A 299 25.40 -7.65 -25.09
N SER A 300 24.10 -7.68 -24.79
CA SER A 300 23.08 -8.08 -25.73
C SER A 300 21.79 -7.28 -25.51
N THR A 301 21.09 -7.01 -26.61
CA THR A 301 19.70 -6.51 -26.57
C THR A 301 18.84 -7.53 -27.29
N ARG A 302 17.87 -8.11 -26.60
CA ARG A 302 16.93 -9.07 -27.19
C ARG A 302 15.51 -8.57 -27.00
N ARG A 303 14.68 -8.71 -28.04
CA ARG A 303 13.24 -8.50 -27.97
C ARG A 303 12.59 -9.81 -27.57
N VAL A 304 11.88 -9.81 -26.46
CA VAL A 304 11.23 -10.98 -25.89
C VAL A 304 9.83 -10.56 -25.44
N THR A 305 8.84 -11.44 -25.59
CA THR A 305 7.51 -11.16 -25.04
C THR A 305 7.55 -11.25 -23.52
N ARG A 306 6.67 -10.51 -22.84
CA ARG A 306 6.64 -10.49 -21.39
C ARG A 306 6.39 -11.88 -20.78
N GLU A 307 5.53 -12.67 -21.42
CA GLU A 307 5.27 -14.06 -21.02
C GLU A 307 6.54 -14.94 -21.07
N GLN A 308 7.36 -14.77 -22.12
CA GLN A 308 8.63 -15.51 -22.23
C GLN A 308 9.62 -15.07 -21.16
N LEU A 309 9.68 -13.76 -20.85
CA LEU A 309 10.53 -13.22 -19.78
C LEU A 309 10.19 -13.83 -18.41
N GLU A 310 8.90 -13.92 -18.08
CA GLU A 310 8.45 -14.46 -16.79
C GLU A 310 8.68 -15.98 -16.69
N ARG A 311 8.52 -16.70 -17.81
CA ARG A 311 8.88 -18.13 -17.90
C ARG A 311 10.38 -18.35 -17.74
N GLU A 312 11.22 -17.49 -18.30
CA GLU A 312 12.68 -17.56 -18.15
C GLU A 312 13.11 -17.20 -16.71
N ALA A 313 12.52 -16.18 -16.10
CA ALA A 313 12.76 -15.80 -14.71
C ALA A 313 12.36 -16.93 -13.74
N SER A 314 11.18 -17.52 -13.91
CA SER A 314 10.70 -18.62 -13.07
C SER A 314 11.52 -19.90 -13.21
N LYS A 315 12.00 -20.23 -14.42
CA LYS A 315 12.97 -21.32 -14.62
C LYS A 315 14.28 -21.06 -13.90
N THR A 316 14.80 -19.84 -14.00
CA THR A 316 16.04 -19.44 -13.32
C THR A 316 15.90 -19.55 -11.80
N ASP A 317 14.75 -19.16 -11.24
CA ASP A 317 14.49 -19.26 -9.81
C ASP A 317 14.23 -20.70 -9.34
N ALA A 318 13.60 -21.54 -10.18
CA ALA A 318 13.40 -22.97 -9.90
C ALA A 318 14.73 -23.74 -9.92
N GLU A 319 15.62 -23.45 -10.87
CA GLU A 319 16.96 -24.05 -10.97
C GLU A 319 17.91 -23.53 -9.87
N ALA A 320 17.74 -22.28 -9.41
CA ALA A 320 18.55 -21.71 -8.33
C ALA A 320 18.27 -22.33 -6.95
N GLY A 321 17.27 -23.22 -6.82
CA GLY A 321 16.86 -23.85 -5.57
C GLY A 321 16.31 -22.84 -4.54
N PRO A 322 15.73 -23.30 -3.42
CA PRO A 322 15.28 -22.41 -2.37
C PRO A 322 16.49 -21.67 -1.79
N LYS A 323 16.70 -20.43 -2.23
CA LYS A 323 17.67 -19.51 -1.64
C LYS A 323 17.32 -19.39 -0.17
N ARG A 324 18.08 -20.09 0.69
CA ARG A 324 18.03 -19.95 2.15
C ARG A 324 17.90 -18.46 2.45
N PRO A 325 16.95 -18.03 3.29
CA PRO A 325 16.74 -16.61 3.57
C PRO A 325 18.09 -16.02 3.94
N ARG A 326 18.57 -15.12 3.06
CA ARG A 326 19.83 -14.42 3.23
C ARG A 326 19.68 -13.64 4.52
N ARG A 327 20.14 -14.24 5.62
CA ARG A 327 20.32 -13.59 6.91
C ARG A 327 21.02 -12.28 6.58
N ASN A 328 20.38 -11.16 6.91
CA ASN A 328 20.82 -9.79 6.68
C ASN A 328 22.16 -9.55 7.39
N ARG A 329 23.22 -10.21 6.92
CA ARG A 329 24.58 -9.96 7.31
C ARG A 329 24.92 -8.70 6.56
N LYS A 330 24.71 -7.57 7.23
CA LYS A 330 25.20 -6.25 6.84
C LYS A 330 26.54 -6.49 6.17
N GLN A 331 26.56 -6.41 4.84
CA GLN A 331 27.80 -6.51 4.09
C GLN A 331 28.60 -5.31 4.55
N ALA A 332 29.56 -5.57 5.44
CA ALA A 332 30.65 -4.66 5.66
C ALA A 332 31.23 -4.45 4.27
N ARG A 333 30.95 -3.28 3.69
CA ARG A 333 31.62 -2.82 2.48
C ARG A 333 33.10 -2.91 2.81
N ALA A 334 33.79 -3.88 2.22
CA ALA A 334 35.25 -3.95 2.21
C ALA A 334 35.73 -2.67 1.53
N THR A 335 35.88 -1.64 2.35
CA THR A 335 36.34 -0.33 1.93
C THR A 335 37.84 -0.44 2.03
N LEU A 336 38.51 -0.51 0.88
CA LEU A 336 39.96 -0.41 0.76
C LEU A 336 40.40 0.85 1.50
N ARG A 337 40.91 0.68 2.72
CA ARG A 337 41.52 1.76 3.50
C ARG A 337 43.02 1.65 3.31
N PRO A 338 43.66 2.49 2.47
CA PRO A 338 45.11 2.56 2.46
C PRO A 338 45.56 3.07 3.82
N GLN A 339 46.28 2.22 4.57
CA GLN A 339 46.98 2.64 5.78
C GLN A 339 48.45 2.89 5.42
N PRO A 340 48.96 4.11 5.62
CA PRO A 340 50.39 4.36 5.50
C PRO A 340 51.10 3.64 6.66
N VAL A 341 52.00 2.74 6.34
CA VAL A 341 52.86 2.09 7.34
C VAL A 341 54.26 2.68 7.20
N PRO A 342 54.80 3.32 8.24
CA PRO A 342 56.17 3.80 8.22
C PRO A 342 57.10 2.59 8.11
N THR A 343 57.83 2.48 7.00
CA THR A 343 58.86 1.46 6.84
C THR A 343 60.21 2.12 7.08
N LEU A 344 60.83 1.76 8.19
CA LEU A 344 62.19 2.17 8.53
C LEU A 344 63.17 1.30 7.73
N LEU A 345 63.57 1.79 6.57
CA LEU A 345 64.73 1.27 5.85
C LEU A 345 66.00 1.89 6.46
N ARG A 346 67.03 1.06 6.64
CA ARG A 346 68.32 1.47 7.21
C ARG A 346 69.04 2.34 6.17
N GLY A 347 68.76 3.65 6.19
CA GLY A 347 69.31 4.64 5.25
C GLY A 347 68.37 5.79 4.85
N GLY A 348 67.08 5.73 5.18
CA GLY A 348 66.12 6.82 4.87
C GLY A 348 64.66 6.42 5.04
N ALA A 349 63.79 7.39 5.31
CA ALA A 349 62.36 7.17 5.55
C ALA A 349 61.65 6.76 4.24
N GLY A 350 61.08 5.54 4.22
CA GLY A 350 60.24 5.05 3.13
C GLY A 350 58.75 5.09 3.49
N PHE A 351 57.90 5.48 2.54
CA PHE A 351 56.45 5.35 2.65
C PHE A 351 56.02 4.01 2.02
N GLY A 352 55.56 3.07 2.86
CA GLY A 352 54.93 1.84 2.41
C GLY A 352 53.41 1.94 2.51
N VAL A 353 52.69 1.42 1.50
CA VAL A 353 51.23 1.28 1.55
C VAL A 353 50.91 -0.20 1.59
N SER A 354 50.31 -0.67 2.70
CA SER A 354 49.80 -2.04 2.78
C SER A 354 48.30 -2.05 2.50
N LEU A 355 47.84 -2.94 1.63
CA LEU A 355 46.42 -3.17 1.37
C LEU A 355 45.94 -4.34 2.23
N ARG A 356 44.94 -4.10 3.08
CA ARG A 356 44.29 -5.13 3.92
C ARG A 356 42.88 -5.36 3.41
N PHE A 357 42.52 -6.63 3.19
CA PHE A 357 41.23 -7.07 2.67
C PHE A 357 40.17 -7.19 3.76
#